data_AF-A0A7V3CVZ4-F1
#
_entry.id   AF-A0A7V3CVZ4-F1
#
_cell.length_a   1.000
_cell.length_b   1.000
_cell.length_c   1.000
_cell.angle_alpha   90.00
_cell.angle_beta   90.00
_cell.angle_gamma   90.00
#
_symmetry.space_group_name_H-M   'P 1'
#
loop_
_entity.id
_entity.type
_entity.pdbx_description
1 polymer ?
#
loop_
_entity_poly.entity_id
_entity_poly.type
_entity_poly.pdbx_seq_one_letter_code
_entity_poly.pdbx_strand_id
1 'polypeptide(L)'
;MNMKNLLFLFLIALVSFYFFSSTKNLVEEKKTFTSKEISFSFVGDLMCHSPIYESSKVEKDSFDFNPIFEEIKNDLSHADFTIGNLETVVAGNEFSFSGYPNFNSPIEYLT
;
A
#
# COMPACT_ATOMS: atom_id res chain seq x y z
N MET A 1 47.58 -3.20 -53.30
CA MET A 1 47.70 -2.61 -51.95
C MET A 1 48.92 -3.23 -51.27
N ASN A 2 49.88 -2.45 -50.77
CA ASN A 2 51.10 -2.99 -50.16
C ASN A 2 50.80 -3.56 -48.76
N MET A 3 51.53 -4.59 -48.32
CA MET A 3 51.36 -5.28 -47.04
C MET A 3 51.36 -4.31 -45.84
N LYS A 4 52.13 -3.22 -45.91
CA LYS A 4 52.14 -2.14 -44.91
C LYS A 4 50.78 -1.42 -44.78
N ASN A 5 50.09 -1.19 -45.90
CA ASN A 5 48.78 -0.53 -45.92
C ASN A 5 47.69 -1.46 -45.38
N LEU A 6 47.81 -2.77 -45.63
CA LEU A 6 46.90 -3.77 -45.09
C LEU A 6 47.04 -3.88 -43.56
N LEU A 7 48.28 -3.88 -43.07
CA LEU A 7 48.57 -3.93 -41.63
C LEU A 7 48.09 -2.66 -40.90
N PHE A 8 48.21 -1.49 -41.54
CA PHE A 8 47.72 -0.23 -41.02
C PHE A 8 46.18 -0.19 -40.92
N LEU A 9 45.46 -0.67 -41.94
CA LEU A 9 43.99 -0.79 -41.91
C LEU A 9 43.52 -1.76 -40.82
N PHE A 10 44.25 -2.87 -40.63
CA PHE A 10 43.94 -3.84 -39.57
C PHE A 10 44.11 -3.24 -38.17
N LEU A 11 45.15 -2.42 -37.96
CA LEU A 11 45.36 -1.71 -36.69
C LEU A 11 44.23 -0.71 -36.41
N ILE A 12 43.79 0.04 -37.41
CA ILE A 12 42.65 0.97 -37.26
C ILE A 12 41.38 0.20 -36.89
N ALA A 13 41.13 -0.94 -37.53
CA ALA A 13 39.98 -1.79 -37.23
C ALA A 13 40.02 -2.33 -35.78
N LEU A 14 41.19 -2.75 -35.30
CA LEU A 14 41.37 -3.21 -33.91
C LEU A 14 41.13 -2.08 -32.90
N VAL A 15 41.67 -0.89 -33.15
CA VAL A 15 41.49 0.27 -32.27
C VAL A 15 40.01 0.69 -32.24
N SER A 16 39.36 0.78 -33.40
CA SER A 16 37.93 1.12 -33.48
C SER A 16 37.04 0.06 -32.84
N PHE A 17 37.37 -1.22 -32.97
CA PHE A 17 36.67 -2.31 -32.27
C PHE A 17 36.84 -2.23 -30.75
N TYR A 18 38.04 -1.92 -30.27
CA TYR A 18 38.31 -1.72 -28.84
C TYR A 18 37.50 -0.55 -28.26
N PHE A 19 37.48 0.59 -28.94
CA PHE A 19 36.66 1.75 -28.54
C PHE A 19 35.16 1.42 -28.55
N PHE A 20 34.67 0.69 -29.56
CA PHE A 20 33.26 0.26 -29.63
C PHE A 20 32.87 -0.74 -28.52
N SER A 21 33.78 -1.66 -28.17
CA SER A 21 33.57 -2.59 -27.05
C SER A 21 33.59 -1.87 -25.70
N SER A 22 34.45 -0.84 -25.56
CA SER A 22 34.54 -0.03 -24.34
C SER A 22 33.29 0.83 -24.13
N THR A 23 32.70 1.39 -25.19
CA THR A 23 31.47 2.20 -25.08
C THR A 23 30.25 1.37 -24.72
N LYS A 24 30.14 0.13 -25.22
CA LYS A 24 29.07 -0.80 -24.80
C LYS A 24 29.07 -1.06 -23.30
N ASN A 25 30.24 -1.29 -22.70
CA ASN A 25 30.35 -1.53 -21.26
C ASN A 25 29.96 -0.31 -20.40
N LEU A 26 30.17 0.92 -20.89
CA LEU A 26 29.80 2.15 -20.17
C LEU A 26 28.30 2.46 -20.22
N VAL A 27 27.59 1.95 -21.24
CA VAL A 27 26.13 2.16 -21.40
C VAL A 27 25.32 1.13 -20.59
N GLU A 28 25.92 -0.01 -20.24
CA GLU A 28 25.25 -1.10 -19.52
C GLU A 28 25.21 -0.93 -17.99
N GLU A 29 25.90 0.07 -17.43
CA GLU A 29 25.79 0.42 -16.01
C GLU A 29 24.54 1.26 -15.72
N LYS A 30 23.38 0.80 -16.20
CA LYS A 30 22.08 1.39 -15.89
C LYS A 30 21.71 0.95 -14.48
N LYS A 31 22.01 1.77 -13.46
CA LYS A 31 21.53 1.56 -12.08
C LYS A 31 20.04 1.22 -12.09
N THR A 32 19.72 -0.03 -11.80
CA THR A 32 18.34 -0.48 -11.59
C THR A 32 17.89 0.03 -10.24
N PHE A 33 17.23 1.20 -10.24
CA PHE A 33 16.50 1.66 -9.07
C PHE A 33 15.31 0.72 -8.86
N THR A 34 15.37 -0.09 -7.81
CA THR A 34 14.19 -0.78 -7.29
C THR A 34 13.41 0.22 -6.46
N SER A 35 12.33 0.77 -7.02
CA SER A 35 11.37 1.54 -6.22
C SER A 35 10.61 0.57 -5.31
N LYS A 36 10.46 0.94 -4.05
CA LYS A 36 9.48 0.34 -3.15
C LYS A 36 8.37 1.35 -2.97
N GLU A 37 7.15 0.92 -3.22
CA GLU A 37 5.96 1.72 -3.03
C GLU A 37 5.20 1.19 -1.81
N ILE A 38 4.49 2.10 -1.15
CA ILE A 38 3.60 1.83 -0.02
C ILE A 38 2.37 2.70 -0.24
N SER A 39 1.20 2.11 -0.08
CA SER A 39 -0.10 2.72 -0.37
C SER A 39 -0.89 2.92 0.91
N PHE A 40 -1.61 4.04 0.97
CA PHE A 40 -2.46 4.40 2.10
C PHE A 40 -3.86 4.77 1.58
N SER A 41 -4.88 4.22 2.22
CA SER A 41 -6.28 4.64 2.08
C SER A 41 -6.72 5.37 3.34
N PHE A 42 -7.42 6.48 3.18
CA PHE A 42 -7.96 7.25 4.30
C PHE A 42 -9.48 7.31 4.19
N VAL A 43 -10.16 6.97 5.28
CA VAL A 43 -11.60 7.13 5.45
C VAL A 43 -11.87 8.19 6.52
N GLY A 44 -13.10 8.71 6.52
CA GLY A 44 -13.55 9.67 7.51
C GLY A 44 -13.88 9.00 8.84
N ASP A 45 -14.99 9.43 9.42
CA ASP A 45 -15.33 9.12 10.81
C ASP A 45 -15.86 7.70 10.96
N LEU A 46 -15.14 6.92 11.77
CA LEU A 46 -15.59 5.67 12.36
C LEU A 46 -16.44 6.03 13.58
N MET A 47 -17.64 6.54 13.33
CA MET A 47 -18.61 6.94 14.36
C MET A 47 -19.72 5.91 14.48
N CYS A 48 -19.84 5.28 15.65
CA CYS A 48 -20.84 4.25 15.90
C CYS A 48 -22.05 4.82 16.66
N HIS A 49 -23.12 5.14 15.92
CA HIS A 49 -24.43 5.48 16.47
C HIS A 49 -25.24 4.23 16.82
N SER A 50 -26.33 4.42 17.58
CA SER A 50 -27.21 3.33 18.02
C SER A 50 -27.65 2.35 16.92
N PRO A 51 -28.10 2.80 15.74
CA PRO A 51 -28.50 1.86 14.69
C PRO A 51 -27.38 0.91 14.26
N ILE A 52 -26.11 1.34 14.31
CA ILE A 52 -24.95 0.55 13.88
C ILE A 52 -24.68 -0.59 14.86
N TYR A 53 -24.58 -0.33 16.16
CA TYR A 53 -24.35 -1.42 17.10
C TYR A 53 -25.58 -2.31 17.29
N GLU A 54 -26.80 -1.75 17.18
CA GLU A 54 -28.02 -2.56 17.25
C GLU A 54 -28.11 -3.52 16.04
N SER A 55 -27.73 -3.08 14.84
CA SER A 55 -27.69 -3.96 13.65
C SER A 55 -26.57 -5.00 13.70
N SER A 56 -25.52 -4.73 14.48
CA SER A 56 -24.34 -5.59 14.63
C SER A 56 -24.49 -6.59 15.79
N LYS A 57 -25.61 -6.58 16.50
CA LYS A 57 -25.85 -7.41 17.69
C LYS A 57 -26.10 -8.87 17.29
N VAL A 58 -25.31 -9.79 17.85
CA VAL A 58 -25.43 -11.24 17.64
C VAL A 58 -26.11 -11.92 18.84
N GLU A 59 -25.72 -11.53 20.06
CA GLU A 59 -26.34 -11.97 21.31
C GLU A 59 -26.49 -10.80 22.29
N LYS A 60 -26.88 -11.07 23.55
CA LYS A 60 -27.21 -10.02 24.54
C LYS A 60 -26.14 -8.92 24.64
N ASP A 61 -24.86 -9.29 24.68
CA ASP A 61 -23.72 -8.40 24.85
C ASP A 61 -22.56 -8.83 23.91
N SER A 62 -22.90 -9.31 22.71
CA SER A 62 -21.94 -9.76 21.69
C SER A 62 -22.32 -9.16 20.34
N PHE A 63 -21.31 -8.64 19.64
CA PHE A 63 -21.47 -7.87 18.40
C PHE A 63 -20.51 -8.36 17.32
N ASP A 64 -20.96 -8.35 16.08
CA ASP A 64 -20.15 -8.58 14.88
C ASP A 64 -20.36 -7.40 13.92
N PHE A 65 -19.30 -6.58 13.79
CA PHE A 65 -19.31 -5.41 12.91
C PHE A 65 -18.78 -5.72 11.51
N ASN A 66 -18.34 -6.94 11.19
CA ASN A 66 -17.89 -7.25 9.83
C ASN A 66 -18.95 -6.96 8.74
N PRO A 67 -20.25 -7.29 8.95
CA PRO A 67 -21.27 -7.09 7.91
C PRO A 67 -21.47 -5.64 7.47
N ILE A 68 -21.22 -4.64 8.34
CA ILE A 68 -21.43 -3.23 7.96
C ILE A 68 -20.38 -2.71 6.98
N PHE A 69 -19.26 -3.43 6.83
CA PHE A 69 -18.17 -3.08 5.92
C PHE A 69 -18.15 -3.94 4.64
N GLU A 70 -19.05 -4.92 4.50
CA GLU A 70 -19.04 -5.93 3.43
C GLU A 70 -18.97 -5.28 2.02
N GLU A 71 -19.83 -4.29 1.78
CA GLU A 71 -19.96 -3.61 0.47
C GLU A 71 -18.75 -2.75 0.09
N ILE A 72 -17.95 -2.31 1.07
CA ILE A 72 -16.78 -1.46 0.86
C ILE A 72 -15.45 -2.16 1.16
N LYS A 73 -15.50 -3.44 1.54
CA LYS A 73 -14.32 -4.22 1.94
C LYS A 73 -13.22 -4.21 0.89
N ASN A 74 -13.59 -4.34 -0.38
CA ASN A 74 -12.63 -4.33 -1.48
C ASN A 74 -11.87 -3.00 -1.57
N ASP A 75 -12.58 -1.87 -1.42
CA ASP A 75 -11.96 -0.54 -1.44
C ASP A 75 -11.04 -0.31 -0.24
N LEU A 76 -11.46 -0.78 0.95
CA LEU A 76 -10.66 -0.68 2.18
C LEU A 76 -9.43 -1.61 2.17
N SER A 77 -9.47 -2.71 1.41
CA SER A 77 -8.38 -3.71 1.38
C SER A 77 -7.35 -3.49 0.26
N HIS A 78 -7.59 -2.52 -0.63
CA HIS A 78 -6.74 -2.29 -1.81
C HIS A 78 -5.38 -1.65 -1.47
N ALA A 79 -5.27 -0.96 -0.33
CA ALA A 79 -4.02 -0.34 0.12
C ALA A 79 -3.28 -1.20 1.15
N ASP A 80 -1.98 -0.96 1.30
CA ASP A 80 -1.16 -1.59 2.36
C ASP A 80 -1.65 -1.19 3.77
N PHE A 81 -2.13 0.05 3.90
CA PHE A 81 -2.69 0.58 5.15
C PHE A 81 -3.99 1.35 4.87
N THR A 82 -5.00 1.08 5.70
CA THR A 82 -6.27 1.84 5.71
C THR A 82 -6.45 2.50 7.07
N ILE A 83 -6.69 3.80 7.07
CA ILE A 83 -6.71 4.63 8.28
C ILE A 83 -8.04 5.41 8.32
N GLY A 84 -8.71 5.37 9.47
CA GLY A 84 -9.94 6.13 9.72
C GLY A 84 -9.84 6.99 10.98
N ASN A 85 -10.72 7.99 11.09
CA ASN A 85 -10.84 8.82 12.29
C ASN A 85 -11.77 8.15 13.29
N LEU A 86 -11.29 7.77 14.49
CA LEU A 86 -12.16 7.19 15.51
C LEU A 86 -12.92 8.31 16.25
N GLU A 87 -14.18 8.52 15.89
CA GLU A 87 -15.05 9.58 16.45
C GLU A 87 -16.19 9.00 17.32
N THR A 88 -15.86 8.02 18.15
CA THR A 88 -16.77 7.47 19.16
C THR A 88 -16.00 7.13 20.44
N VAL A 89 -16.73 6.96 21.54
CA VAL A 89 -16.17 6.52 22.82
C VAL A 89 -16.35 5.01 22.94
N VAL A 90 -15.31 4.30 23.40
CA VAL A 90 -15.36 2.87 23.72
C VAL A 90 -14.97 2.73 25.19
N ALA A 91 -15.95 2.80 26.09
CA ALA A 91 -15.72 2.84 27.54
C ALA A 91 -15.73 1.45 28.21
N GLY A 92 -16.11 0.40 27.46
CA GLY A 92 -16.22 -0.98 27.94
C GLY A 92 -17.66 -1.48 27.96
N ASN A 93 -17.82 -2.79 27.82
CA ASN A 93 -19.13 -3.47 27.76
C ASN A 93 -19.82 -3.54 29.12
N GLU A 94 -19.14 -3.21 30.22
CA GLU A 94 -19.71 -3.08 31.56
C GLU A 94 -20.58 -1.82 31.73
N PHE A 95 -20.45 -0.84 30.83
CA PHE A 95 -21.27 0.35 30.79
C PHE A 95 -22.34 0.22 29.69
N SER A 96 -23.49 0.88 29.88
CA SER A 96 -24.55 0.89 28.86
C SER A 96 -24.06 1.49 27.55
N PHE A 97 -24.40 0.85 26.43
CA PHE A 97 -24.14 1.42 25.12
C PHE A 97 -25.01 2.63 24.84
N SER A 98 -24.45 3.62 24.16
CA SER A 98 -25.17 4.83 23.78
C SER A 98 -24.62 5.43 22.50
N GLY A 99 -25.47 6.11 21.74
CA GLY A 99 -25.04 6.95 20.62
C GLY A 99 -24.87 8.41 21.05
N TYR A 100 -24.92 9.32 20.07
CA TYR A 100 -24.94 10.75 20.32
C TYR A 100 -25.97 11.18 21.39
N PRO A 101 -25.63 12.09 22.31
CA PRO A 101 -24.37 12.84 22.40
C PRO A 101 -23.27 12.19 23.25
N ASN A 102 -23.60 11.18 24.06
CA ASN A 102 -22.69 10.72 25.11
C ASN A 102 -21.71 9.65 24.63
N PHE A 103 -22.13 8.83 23.66
CA PHE A 103 -21.39 7.71 23.08
C PHE A 103 -20.86 6.66 24.09
N ASN A 104 -21.13 5.40 23.79
CA ASN A 104 -20.38 4.25 24.28
C ASN A 104 -20.63 3.10 23.31
N SER A 105 -19.68 2.84 22.44
CA SER A 105 -19.74 1.77 21.46
C SER A 105 -19.19 0.47 22.04
N PRO A 106 -19.70 -0.71 21.62
CA PRO A 106 -19.14 -1.99 22.02
C PRO A 106 -17.64 -2.09 21.68
N ILE A 107 -16.88 -2.81 22.52
CA ILE A 107 -15.44 -2.99 22.31
C ILE A 107 -15.12 -3.71 20.99
N GLU A 108 -16.03 -4.56 20.53
CA GLU A 108 -15.95 -5.29 19.27
C GLU A 108 -15.95 -4.37 18.04
N TYR A 109 -16.30 -3.08 18.19
CA TYR A 109 -16.19 -2.11 17.09
C TYR A 109 -14.72 -1.81 16.70
N LEU A 110 -13.76 -2.19 17.55
CA LEU A 110 -12.33 -2.01 17.32
C LEU A 110 -11.63 -3.25 16.75
N THR A 111 -12.36 -4.34 16.47
CA THR A 111 -11.80 -5.67 16.11
C THR A 111 -12.34 -6.17 14.79
#